data_AF-A0A7Y3NWU0-F1
#
_entry.id   AF-A0A7Y3NWU0-F1
#
_cell.length_a   1.000
_cell.length_b   1.000
_cell.length_c   1.000
_cell.angle_alpha   90.00
_cell.angle_beta   90.00
_cell.angle_gamma   90.00
#
_symmetry.space_group_name_H-M   'P 1'
#
loop_
_entity.id
_entity.type
_entity.pdbx_description
1 polymer ?
#
loop_
_entity_poly.entity_id
_entity_poly.type
_entity_poly.pdbx_seq_one_letter_code
_entity_poly.pdbx_strand_id
1 'polypeptide(L)'
;MRRLMMFKVRKKRPFFLILLLLVMLFIGIILYLITSSNPFEQANPFLKEVTIGQSVIGDWRYGGSDQIHLHFYDTYQSVVIPVSSDRFAADGEFVALTHHSATTLTFEPVIDSEVLQPITILLVIFLSVILMLLVLFRIKKTKKRFKTR
;
A
#
# COMPACT_ATOMS: atom_id res chain seq x y z
N MET A 1 -6.45 70.07 -13.84
CA MET A 1 -5.33 69.15 -13.54
C MET A 1 -5.72 68.17 -12.44
N ARG A 2 -5.99 66.90 -12.74
CA ARG A 2 -6.01 65.80 -11.76
C ARG A 2 -5.69 64.49 -12.49
N ARG A 3 -4.43 64.04 -12.42
CA ARG A 3 -4.01 62.71 -12.90
C ARG A 3 -4.41 61.69 -11.84
N LEU A 4 -5.42 60.88 -12.14
CA LEU A 4 -5.76 59.69 -11.36
C LEU A 4 -4.62 58.67 -11.52
N MET A 5 -3.88 58.45 -10.43
CA MET A 5 -2.94 57.34 -10.31
C MET A 5 -3.74 56.03 -10.35
N MET A 6 -3.67 55.31 -11.46
CA MET A 6 -4.13 53.92 -11.53
C MET A 6 -3.27 53.05 -10.62
N PHE A 7 -3.88 52.49 -9.58
CA PHE A 7 -3.32 51.38 -8.82
C PHE A 7 -3.12 50.18 -9.75
N LYS A 8 -1.88 49.96 -10.17
CA LYS A 8 -1.50 48.75 -10.91
C LYS A 8 -1.44 47.59 -9.91
N VAL A 9 -2.59 46.98 -9.63
CA VAL A 9 -2.72 45.78 -8.79
C VAL A 9 -1.86 44.69 -9.43
N ARG A 10 -0.68 44.43 -8.88
CA ARG A 10 0.17 43.31 -9.29
C ARG A 10 -0.59 42.03 -8.95
N LYS A 11 -1.29 41.49 -9.94
CA LYS A 11 -1.97 40.18 -9.94
C LYS A 11 -0.90 39.09 -9.70
N LYS A 12 -0.52 38.88 -8.44
CA LYS A 12 0.48 37.89 -8.03
C LYS A 12 -0.17 36.51 -8.18
N ARG A 13 0.09 35.97 -9.37
CA ARG A 13 -0.23 34.67 -9.96
C ARG A 13 -0.95 33.67 -9.03
N PRO A 14 -2.19 33.26 -9.38
CA PRO A 14 -2.94 32.20 -8.70
C PRO A 14 -2.28 30.82 -8.84
N PHE A 15 -1.12 30.73 -9.49
CA PHE A 15 -0.39 29.49 -9.74
C PHE A 15 -0.01 28.73 -8.47
N PHE A 16 0.33 29.43 -7.37
CA PHE A 16 0.63 28.76 -6.10
C PHE A 16 -0.64 28.14 -5.47
N LEU A 17 -1.78 28.82 -5.59
CA LEU A 17 -3.07 28.30 -5.16
C LEU A 17 -3.50 27.10 -6.02
N ILE A 18 -3.28 27.17 -7.33
CA ILE A 18 -3.56 26.05 -8.26
C ILE A 18 -2.67 24.85 -7.94
N LEU A 19 -1.38 25.07 -7.63
CA LEU A 19 -0.46 24.00 -7.25
C LEU A 19 -0.86 23.37 -5.92
N LEU A 20 -1.21 24.18 -4.92
CA LEU A 20 -1.67 23.70 -3.61
C LEU A 20 -2.97 22.90 -3.73
N LEU A 21 -3.89 23.35 -4.59
CA LEU A 21 -5.13 22.62 -4.90
C LEU A 21 -4.84 21.30 -5.62
N LEU A 22 -3.89 21.25 -6.55
CA LEU A 22 -3.45 20.02 -7.21
C LEU A 22 -2.79 19.03 -6.23
N VAL A 23 -1.98 19.51 -5.29
CA VAL A 23 -1.36 18.68 -4.25
C VAL A 23 -2.43 18.14 -3.30
N MET A 24 -3.37 18.97 -2.86
CA MET A 24 -4.50 18.51 -2.04
C MET A 24 -5.38 17.50 -2.78
N LEU A 25 -5.67 17.74 -4.06
CA LEU A 25 -6.43 16.81 -4.90
C LEU A 25 -5.67 15.48 -5.06
N PHE A 26 -4.36 15.53 -5.27
CA PHE A 26 -3.52 14.34 -5.41
C PHE A 26 -3.45 13.53 -4.10
N ILE A 27 -3.29 14.19 -2.94
CA ILE A 27 -3.37 13.54 -1.63
C ILE A 27 -4.76 12.96 -1.41
N GLY A 28 -5.82 13.69 -1.75
CA GLY A 28 -7.20 13.22 -1.66
C GLY A 28 -7.46 12.00 -2.54
N ILE A 29 -6.90 11.95 -3.76
CA ILE A 29 -6.99 10.79 -4.65
C ILE A 29 -6.21 9.61 -4.08
N ILE A 30 -5.02 9.82 -3.51
CA ILE A 30 -4.26 8.74 -2.85
C ILE A 30 -5.03 8.20 -1.65
N LEU A 31 -5.57 9.08 -0.79
CA LEU A 31 -6.38 8.67 0.35
C LEU A 31 -7.68 7.99 -0.08
N TYR A 32 -8.32 8.47 -1.15
CA TYR A 32 -9.49 7.85 -1.74
C TYR A 32 -9.13 6.50 -2.38
N LEU A 33 -7.99 6.35 -3.04
CA LEU A 33 -7.57 5.04 -3.53
C LEU A 33 -7.23 4.11 -2.37
N ILE A 34 -6.65 4.58 -1.27
CA ILE A 34 -6.41 3.76 -0.08
C ILE A 34 -7.73 3.36 0.61
N THR A 35 -8.73 4.24 0.65
CA THR A 35 -9.99 4.03 1.39
C THR A 35 -11.15 3.49 0.54
N SER A 36 -11.27 3.91 -0.72
CA SER A 36 -12.25 3.43 -1.71
C SER A 36 -11.77 2.20 -2.45
N SER A 37 -10.48 1.85 -2.41
CA SER A 37 -10.07 0.47 -2.69
C SER A 37 -10.28 -0.39 -1.45
N ASN A 38 -11.36 -0.16 -0.69
CA ASN A 38 -11.89 -1.11 0.26
C ASN A 38 -13.10 -1.86 -0.33
N PRO A 39 -12.87 -2.86 -1.20
CA PRO A 39 -13.74 -4.00 -1.35
C PRO A 39 -13.31 -5.16 -0.41
N PHE A 40 -12.56 -4.89 0.67
CA PHE A 40 -11.82 -5.89 1.47
C PHE A 40 -12.68 -6.81 2.35
N GLU A 41 -13.97 -6.97 2.06
CA GLU A 41 -14.70 -8.14 2.55
C GLU A 41 -14.62 -9.35 1.58
N GLN A 42 -14.16 -9.19 0.32
CA GLN A 42 -14.19 -10.32 -0.62
C GLN A 42 -12.89 -10.69 -1.35
N ALA A 43 -11.81 -9.91 -1.24
CA ALA A 43 -10.51 -10.36 -1.77
C ALA A 43 -9.34 -9.65 -1.07
N ASN A 44 -8.95 -10.11 0.12
CA ASN A 44 -7.59 -9.82 0.59
C ASN A 44 -6.65 -10.46 -0.45
N PRO A 45 -5.85 -9.67 -1.20
CA PRO A 45 -5.01 -10.19 -2.28
C PRO A 45 -3.91 -11.13 -1.77
N PHE A 46 -3.71 -11.21 -0.46
CA PHE A 46 -2.78 -12.11 0.19
C PHE A 46 -3.43 -13.41 0.63
N LEU A 47 -4.77 -13.50 0.67
CA LEU A 47 -5.43 -14.78 0.91
C LEU A 47 -5.18 -15.72 -0.25
N LYS A 48 -4.64 -16.89 0.08
CA LYS A 48 -4.47 -18.01 -0.83
C LYS A 48 -5.42 -19.11 -0.42
N GLU A 49 -6.08 -19.69 -1.39
CA GLU A 49 -6.85 -20.91 -1.22
C GLU A 49 -6.09 -22.07 -1.85
N VAL A 50 -6.02 -23.18 -1.13
CA VAL A 50 -5.37 -24.41 -1.57
C VAL A 50 -6.25 -25.61 -1.31
N THR A 51 -6.06 -26.65 -2.13
CA THR A 51 -6.72 -27.95 -2.00
C THR A 51 -5.77 -29.00 -1.42
N ILE A 52 -6.29 -30.18 -1.12
CA ILE A 52 -5.49 -31.31 -0.63
C ILE A 52 -4.31 -31.59 -1.59
N GLY A 53 -3.11 -31.69 -1.03
CA GLY A 53 -1.86 -31.95 -1.74
C GLY A 53 -1.16 -30.72 -2.31
N GLN A 54 -1.76 -29.54 -2.22
CA GLN A 54 -1.11 -28.29 -2.60
C GLN A 54 -0.28 -27.70 -1.45
N SER A 55 0.79 -27.00 -1.81
CA SER A 55 1.70 -26.35 -0.86
C SER A 55 1.02 -25.18 -0.15
N VAL A 56 1.21 -25.13 1.17
CA VAL A 56 0.75 -24.08 2.08
C VAL A 56 1.90 -23.15 2.41
N ILE A 57 3.01 -23.72 2.90
CA ILE A 57 4.21 -23.00 3.36
C ILE A 57 5.44 -23.84 3.05
N GLY A 58 6.41 -23.28 2.32
CA GLY A 58 7.55 -24.06 1.80
C GLY A 58 7.12 -25.37 1.11
N ASP A 59 7.64 -26.49 1.60
CA ASP A 59 7.33 -27.84 1.10
C ASP A 59 6.11 -28.49 1.76
N TRP A 60 5.53 -27.86 2.79
CA TRP A 60 4.37 -28.38 3.52
C TRP A 60 3.11 -28.26 2.70
N ARG A 61 2.35 -29.35 2.67
CA ARG A 61 1.12 -29.51 1.89
C ARG A 61 -0.07 -29.72 2.80
N TYR A 62 -1.22 -29.27 2.33
CA TYR A 62 -2.49 -29.50 3.02
C TYR A 62 -2.94 -30.96 2.85
N GLY A 63 -3.23 -31.63 3.96
CA GLY A 63 -3.70 -33.02 4.03
C GLY A 63 -5.22 -33.18 4.14
N GLY A 64 -5.95 -32.08 4.31
CA GLY A 64 -7.40 -32.10 4.57
C GLY A 64 -7.75 -31.78 6.01
N SER A 65 -9.06 -31.65 6.26
CA SER A 65 -9.61 -31.38 7.60
C SER A 65 -10.56 -32.50 7.99
N ASP A 66 -10.40 -32.98 9.21
CA ASP A 66 -11.45 -33.70 9.92
C ASP A 66 -12.32 -32.70 10.71
N GLN A 67 -13.29 -33.20 11.49
CA GLN A 67 -14.16 -32.35 12.31
C GLN A 67 -13.41 -31.57 13.40
N ILE A 68 -12.23 -32.06 13.81
CA ILE A 68 -11.50 -31.56 14.98
C ILE A 68 -10.04 -31.21 14.68
N HIS A 69 -9.50 -31.70 13.56
CA HIS A 69 -8.09 -31.54 13.24
C HIS A 69 -7.86 -31.15 11.77
N LEU A 70 -6.82 -30.34 11.56
CA LEU A 70 -6.24 -30.03 10.26
C LEU A 70 -4.94 -30.83 10.10
N HIS A 71 -4.79 -31.44 8.94
CA HIS A 71 -3.63 -32.28 8.61
C HIS A 71 -2.71 -31.55 7.65
N PHE A 72 -1.41 -31.60 7.93
CA PHE A 72 -0.35 -31.06 7.09
C PHE A 72 0.76 -32.09 6.97
N TYR A 73 1.45 -32.12 5.85
CA TYR A 73 2.55 -33.05 5.64
C TYR A 73 3.59 -32.49 4.68
N ASP A 74 4.83 -32.93 4.84
CA ASP A 74 5.91 -32.73 3.89
C ASP A 74 6.38 -34.10 3.35
N THR A 75 7.58 -34.18 2.77
CA THR A 75 8.12 -35.45 2.26
C THR A 75 8.55 -36.43 3.37
N TYR A 76 8.79 -35.94 4.59
CA TYR A 76 9.46 -36.65 5.67
C TYR A 76 8.57 -36.88 6.91
N GLN A 77 7.56 -36.04 7.13
CA GLN A 77 6.75 -36.01 8.35
C GLN A 77 5.34 -35.46 8.10
N SER A 78 4.47 -35.69 9.08
CA SER A 78 3.12 -35.13 9.14
C SER A 78 2.87 -34.44 10.48
N VAL A 79 2.10 -33.37 10.43
CA VAL A 79 1.71 -32.54 11.57
C VAL A 79 0.20 -32.39 11.58
N VAL A 80 -0.38 -32.56 12.75
CA VAL A 80 -1.82 -32.44 12.98
C VAL A 80 -2.04 -31.35 14.01
N ILE A 81 -2.86 -30.35 13.65
CA ILE A 81 -3.21 -29.25 14.55
C ILE A 81 -4.72 -29.23 14.79
N PRO A 82 -5.21 -28.71 15.92
CA PRO A 82 -6.64 -28.48 16.13
C PRO A 82 -7.23 -27.57 15.06
N VAL A 83 -8.47 -27.84 14.65
CA VAL A 83 -9.25 -26.97 13.74
C VAL A 83 -9.44 -25.56 14.29
N SER A 84 -9.47 -25.41 15.61
CA SER A 84 -9.53 -24.11 16.28
C SER A 84 -8.22 -23.31 16.22
N SER A 85 -7.20 -23.80 15.52
CA SER A 85 -5.92 -23.11 15.41
C SER A 85 -5.99 -22.04 14.33
N ASP A 86 -5.66 -20.81 14.70
CA ASP A 86 -5.65 -19.69 13.77
C ASP A 86 -4.34 -19.59 12.97
N ARG A 87 -3.38 -20.50 13.22
CA ARG A 87 -2.03 -20.45 12.66
C ARG A 87 -1.46 -21.84 12.44
N PHE A 88 -0.68 -21.96 11.38
CA PHE A 88 0.21 -23.10 11.12
C PHE A 88 1.64 -22.58 10.95
N ALA A 89 2.59 -23.19 11.65
CA ALA A 89 3.99 -22.81 11.62
C ALA A 89 4.85 -24.04 11.37
N ALA A 90 5.76 -23.95 10.41
CA ALA A 90 6.67 -25.03 10.04
C ALA A 90 7.95 -24.46 9.42
N ASP A 91 9.08 -25.14 9.65
CA ASP A 91 10.41 -24.78 9.13
C ASP A 91 10.84 -23.31 9.37
N GLY A 92 10.36 -22.72 10.46
CA GLY A 92 10.69 -21.33 10.84
C GLY A 92 9.80 -20.26 10.16
N GLU A 93 8.90 -20.66 9.27
CA GLU A 93 7.88 -19.80 8.68
C GLU A 93 6.51 -20.06 9.32
N PHE A 94 5.56 -19.14 9.16
CA PHE A 94 4.18 -19.36 9.58
C PHE A 94 3.15 -18.69 8.66
N VAL A 95 1.96 -19.27 8.62
CA VAL A 95 0.77 -18.75 7.93
C VAL A 95 -0.37 -18.54 8.91
N ALA A 96 -1.19 -17.53 8.67
CA ALA A 96 -2.45 -17.36 9.39
C ALA A 96 -3.56 -18.13 8.66
N LEU A 97 -4.29 -18.97 9.38
CA LEU A 97 -5.39 -19.75 8.84
C LEU A 97 -6.68 -18.94 8.99
N THR A 98 -7.44 -18.79 7.91
CA THR A 98 -8.64 -17.95 7.90
C THR A 98 -9.89 -18.80 7.79
N HIS A 99 -9.90 -19.75 6.87
CA HIS A 99 -11.02 -20.64 6.65
C HIS A 99 -10.52 -22.02 6.24
N HIS A 100 -11.28 -23.05 6.56
CA HIS A 100 -10.97 -24.42 6.18
C HIS A 100 -12.26 -25.18 5.91
N SER A 101 -12.18 -26.14 5.00
CA SER A 101 -13.20 -27.14 4.74
C SER A 101 -12.53 -28.52 4.72
N ALA A 102 -13.31 -29.58 4.53
CA ALA A 102 -12.78 -30.94 4.42
C ALA A 102 -11.68 -31.06 3.33
N THR A 103 -11.77 -30.25 2.26
CA THR A 103 -10.89 -30.37 1.07
C THR A 103 -10.14 -29.11 0.72
N THR A 104 -10.50 -27.96 1.30
CA THR A 104 -9.88 -26.66 1.02
C THR A 104 -9.36 -25.99 2.27
N LEU A 105 -8.34 -25.15 2.11
CA LEU A 105 -7.77 -24.32 3.15
C LEU A 105 -7.53 -22.92 2.59
N THR A 106 -8.01 -21.91 3.29
CA THR A 106 -7.74 -20.50 3.01
C THR A 106 -6.81 -19.96 4.08
N PHE A 107 -5.68 -19.42 3.66
CA PHE A 107 -4.66 -18.88 4.55
C PHE A 107 -4.05 -17.60 4.00
N GLU A 108 -3.48 -16.81 4.89
CA GLU A 108 -2.70 -15.63 4.57
C GLU A 108 -1.22 -15.93 4.88
N PRO A 109 -0.33 -15.89 3.87
CA PRO A 109 1.10 -15.92 4.13
C PRO A 109 1.46 -14.62 4.84
N VAL A 110 2.22 -14.73 5.93
CA VAL A 110 2.78 -13.53 6.54
C VAL A 110 3.79 -12.98 5.58
N ILE A 111 3.43 -11.87 4.94
CA ILE A 111 4.39 -11.08 4.22
C ILE A 111 5.29 -10.50 5.28
N ASP A 112 6.55 -10.91 5.28
CA ASP A 112 7.58 -10.12 5.92
C ASP A 112 7.45 -8.71 5.36
N SER A 113 7.01 -7.79 6.21
CA SER A 113 6.68 -6.39 5.91
C SER A 113 7.84 -5.57 5.31
N GLU A 114 8.92 -6.22 4.90
CA GLU A 114 10.04 -5.68 4.15
C GLU A 114 9.64 -5.06 2.80
N VAL A 115 8.50 -5.42 2.22
CA VAL A 115 8.08 -4.86 0.91
C VAL A 115 7.53 -3.42 1.03
N LEU A 116 7.02 -3.04 2.21
CA LEU A 116 6.59 -1.67 2.52
C LEU A 116 7.42 -1.10 3.65
N GLN A 117 8.76 -1.10 3.50
CA GLN A 117 9.61 -0.42 4.46
C GLN A 117 9.12 1.04 4.61
N PRO A 118 8.99 1.57 5.84
CA PRO A 118 8.71 2.99 6.08
C PRO A 118 9.62 3.92 5.27
N ILE A 119 10.81 3.43 4.91
CA ILE A 119 11.80 4.05 4.04
C ILE A 119 11.26 4.34 2.63
N THR A 120 10.49 3.44 1.99
CA THR A 120 9.95 3.69 0.64
C THR A 120 8.89 4.78 0.66
N ILE A 121 8.02 4.80 1.67
CA ILE A 121 7.05 5.88 1.89
C ILE A 121 7.77 7.21 2.15
N LEU A 122 8.79 7.20 3.01
CA LEU A 122 9.61 8.37 3.30
C LEU A 122 10.32 8.90 2.04
N LEU A 123 10.80 8.01 1.17
CA LEU A 123 11.48 8.35 -0.08
C LEU A 123 10.52 9.00 -1.08
N VAL A 124 9.29 8.49 -1.22
CA VAL A 124 8.25 9.10 -2.06
C VAL A 124 7.88 10.49 -1.55
N ILE A 125 7.69 10.65 -0.24
CA ILE A 125 7.43 11.97 0.38
C ILE A 125 8.61 12.92 0.10
N PHE A 126 9.84 12.46 0.32
CA PHE A 126 11.04 13.27 0.10
C PHE A 126 11.18 13.72 -1.36
N LEU A 127 10.96 12.83 -2.33
CA LEU A 127 10.99 13.16 -3.77
C LEU A 127 9.91 14.17 -4.14
N SER A 128 8.71 14.05 -3.57
CA SER A 128 7.61 15.00 -3.79
C SER A 128 7.96 16.41 -3.30
N VAL A 129 8.62 16.52 -2.14
CA VAL A 129 9.07 17.79 -1.55
C VAL A 129 10.18 18.42 -2.39
N ILE A 130 11.16 17.62 -2.86
CA ILE A 130 12.21 18.10 -3.77
C ILE A 130 11.60 18.63 -5.06
N LEU A 131 10.68 17.89 -5.66
CA LEU A 131 10.01 18.32 -6.88
C LEU A 131 9.26 19.65 -6.68
N MET A 132 8.55 19.79 -5.55
CA MET A 132 7.88 21.03 -5.18
C MET A 132 8.87 22.20 -5.05
N LEU A 133 9.99 22.00 -4.36
CA LEU A 133 11.03 23.03 -4.20
C LEU A 133 11.63 23.44 -5.55
N LEU A 134 11.97 22.47 -6.41
CA LEU A 134 12.51 22.75 -7.75
C LEU A 134 11.54 23.59 -8.60
N VAL A 135 10.24 23.27 -8.56
CA VAL A 135 9.21 24.06 -9.24
C VAL A 135 9.17 25.50 -8.69
N LEU A 136 9.18 25.68 -7.37
CA LEU A 136 9.21 27.01 -6.74
C LEU A 136 10.46 27.82 -7.12
N PHE A 137 11.63 27.18 -7.17
CA PHE A 137 12.87 27.81 -7.61
C PHE A 137 12.82 28.23 -9.09
N ARG A 138 12.27 27.39 -9.98
CA ARG A 138 12.11 27.72 -11.40
C ARG A 138 11.21 28.93 -11.62
N ILE A 139 10.14 29.06 -10.83
CA ILE A 139 9.22 30.21 -10.87
C ILE A 139 9.91 31.49 -10.36
N LYS A 140 10.76 31.40 -9.33
CA LYS A 140 11.54 32.56 -8.86
C LYS A 140 12.56 33.02 -9.91
N LYS A 141 13.26 32.09 -10.58
CA LYS A 141 14.30 32.41 -11.58
C LYS A 141 13.71 33.09 -12.83
N THR A 142 12.57 32.61 -13.31
CA THR A 142 11.85 33.23 -14.44
C THR A 142 11.34 34.63 -14.12
N LYS A 143 10.89 34.90 -12.89
CA LYS A 143 10.52 36.25 -12.45
C LYS A 143 11.70 37.22 -12.36
N LYS A 144 12.91 36.75 -12.01
CA LYS A 144 14.12 37.60 -11.99
C LYS A 144 14.51 38.06 -13.40
N ARG A 145 14.47 37.18 -14.41
CA ARG A 145 14.82 37.52 -15.81
C ARG A 145 13.89 38.56 -16.46
N PHE A 146 12.62 38.61 -16.05
CA PHE A 146 11.63 39.58 -16.56
C PHE A 146 11.71 40.97 -15.91
N LYS A 147 12.54 41.17 -14.87
CA LYS A 147 12.65 42.46 -14.16
C LYS A 147 13.88 43.28 -14.56
N THR A 148 14.72 42.74 -15.45
CA THR A 148 15.97 43.33 -15.94
C THR A 148 15.93 43.70 -17.44
N ARG A 149 14.76 43.68 -18.06
CA ARG A 149 14.44 44.34 -19.34
C ARG A 149 13.33 45.34 -19.06
#